data_AF-A0AAC8V8C1-F1
#
_entry.id   AF-A0AAC8V8C1-F1
#
_cell.length_a   1.000
_cell.length_b   1.000
_cell.length_c   1.000
_cell.angle_alpha   90.00
_cell.angle_beta   90.00
_cell.angle_gamma   90.00
#
_symmetry.space_group_name_H-M   'P 1'
#
loop_
_entity.id
_entity.type
_entity.pdbx_description
1 polymer ?
#
loop_
_entity_poly.entity_id
_entity_poly.type
_entity_poly.pdbx_seq_one_letter_code
_entity_poly.pdbx_strand_id
1 'polypeptide(L)'
;MNTQPQASQRREVDFVAYLCQRCQNDKGFAARLRRADNPATEYQSWDTLAAFGINLEWAEERQPFALIAAAVARSDQACNGTLPLGQAIALAFSEGRESDQAKARLRRLLACDDTEEVCRILRPLLTLIRSRVNQPLDYAALLVDLRWFHRSADRAKARWAQQFYGRQEKEITV
;
A
#
# COMPACT_ATOMS: atom_id res chain seq x y z
N MET A 1 -13.86 -26.41 -8.81
CA MET A 1 -12.56 -27.08 -8.55
C MET A 1 -11.45 -26.18 -9.06
N ASN A 2 -10.38 -26.11 -8.27
CA ASN A 2 -9.14 -25.31 -8.39
C ASN A 2 -9.24 -23.79 -8.22
N THR A 3 -9.22 -23.36 -6.95
CA THR A 3 -8.76 -22.02 -6.58
C THR A 3 -7.46 -22.18 -5.78
N GLN A 4 -6.31 -22.06 -6.44
CA GLN A 4 -5.06 -21.74 -5.74
C GLN A 4 -4.86 -20.22 -5.83
N PRO A 5 -5.16 -19.44 -4.78
CA PRO A 5 -4.65 -18.08 -4.66
C PRO A 5 -3.50 -18.10 -3.64
N GLN A 6 -2.31 -18.64 -3.94
CA GLN A 6 -1.40 -18.96 -2.82
C GLN A 6 0.06 -18.52 -2.93
N ALA A 7 0.78 -18.65 -4.04
CA ALA A 7 2.23 -18.37 -4.00
C ALA A 7 2.58 -16.87 -3.97
N SER A 8 1.99 -16.07 -4.88
CA SER A 8 2.24 -14.62 -4.92
C SER A 8 1.74 -13.95 -3.66
N GLN A 9 0.45 -14.12 -3.34
CA GLN A 9 -0.19 -13.49 -2.18
C GLN A 9 0.52 -13.79 -0.85
N ARG A 10 1.12 -14.99 -0.71
CA ARG A 10 1.96 -15.29 0.46
C ARG A 10 3.22 -14.44 0.51
N ARG A 11 3.92 -14.23 -0.61
CA ARG A 11 5.12 -13.38 -0.68
C ARG A 11 4.84 -11.94 -0.26
N GLU A 12 3.72 -11.36 -0.68
CA GLU A 12 3.35 -10.00 -0.27
C GLU A 12 3.02 -9.91 1.23
N VAL A 13 2.32 -10.91 1.76
CA VAL A 13 2.02 -11.03 3.20
C VAL A 13 3.29 -11.21 4.03
N ASP A 14 4.16 -12.15 3.63
CA ASP A 14 5.42 -12.45 4.31
C ASP A 14 6.36 -11.24 4.31
N PHE A 15 6.42 -10.53 3.18
CA PHE A 15 7.19 -9.29 3.07
C PHE A 15 6.71 -8.24 4.06
N VAL A 16 5.41 -7.94 4.07
CA VAL A 16 4.86 -6.92 4.98
C VAL A 16 5.01 -7.35 6.45
N ALA A 17 4.75 -8.62 6.77
CA ALA A 17 4.91 -9.14 8.14
C ALA A 17 6.35 -8.98 8.63
N TYR A 18 7.33 -9.36 7.79
CA TYR A 18 8.75 -9.18 8.09
C TYR A 18 9.12 -7.71 8.30
N LEU A 19 8.61 -6.81 7.45
CA LEU A 19 8.87 -5.38 7.58
C LEU A 19 8.31 -4.81 8.88
N CYS A 20 7.07 -5.14 9.25
CA CYS A 20 6.46 -4.70 10.49
C CYS A 20 7.30 -5.16 11.70
N GLN A 21 7.66 -6.43 11.75
CA GLN A 21 8.44 -6.99 12.85
C GLN A 21 9.85 -6.39 12.91
N ARG A 22 10.56 -6.28 11.78
CA ARG A 22 11.95 -5.82 11.78
C ARG A 22 12.06 -4.31 12.03
N CYS A 23 11.12 -3.49 11.55
CA CYS A 23 11.11 -2.05 11.82
C CYS A 23 10.97 -1.73 13.31
N GLN A 24 10.24 -2.55 14.08
CA GLN A 24 10.09 -2.36 15.53
C GLN A 24 11.38 -2.64 16.31
N ASN A 25 12.17 -3.60 15.84
CA ASN A 25 13.36 -4.08 16.56
C ASN A 25 14.66 -3.41 16.09
N ASP A 26 14.66 -2.78 14.90
CA ASP A 26 15.84 -2.16 14.31
C ASP A 26 15.51 -0.77 13.76
N LYS A 27 15.85 0.27 14.55
CA LYS A 27 15.64 1.68 14.19
C LYS A 27 16.46 2.11 12.97
N GLY A 28 17.65 1.53 12.78
CA GLY A 28 18.53 1.83 11.65
C GLY A 28 17.95 1.28 10.35
N PHE A 29 17.45 0.04 10.39
CA PHE A 29 16.67 -0.57 9.31
C PHE A 29 15.44 0.26 8.96
N ALA A 30 14.63 0.65 9.95
CA ALA A 30 13.46 1.50 9.73
C ALA A 30 13.86 2.84 9.07
N ALA A 31 14.92 3.50 9.53
CA ALA A 31 15.38 4.77 8.96
C ALA A 31 15.83 4.67 7.50
N ARG A 32 16.46 3.55 7.10
CA ARG A 32 16.78 3.26 5.69
C ARG A 32 15.51 3.05 4.88
N LEU A 33 14.59 2.21 5.35
CA LEU A 33 13.36 1.90 4.62
C LEU A 33 12.42 3.08 4.44
N ARG A 34 12.34 4.01 5.40
CA ARG A 34 11.52 5.24 5.24
C ARG A 34 11.89 6.07 4.00
N ARG A 35 13.07 5.83 3.42
CA ARG A 35 13.61 6.50 2.22
C ARG A 35 13.63 5.59 0.98
N ALA A 36 13.07 4.37 1.07
CA ALA A 36 13.07 3.41 -0.02
C ALA A 36 12.27 3.89 -1.23
N ASP A 37 11.23 4.70 -1.02
CA ASP A 37 10.44 5.29 -2.09
C ASP A 37 11.01 6.60 -2.63
N ASN A 38 12.25 6.97 -2.33
CA ASN A 38 12.94 8.10 -2.98
C ASN A 38 13.99 7.55 -3.96
N PRO A 39 13.90 7.85 -5.27
CA PRO A 39 14.83 7.35 -6.29
C PRO A 39 16.32 7.58 -5.95
N ALA A 40 16.65 8.68 -5.27
CA ALA A 40 18.03 9.00 -4.92
C ALA A 40 18.60 8.13 -3.78
N THR A 41 17.74 7.50 -2.99
CA THR A 41 18.13 6.74 -1.79
C THR A 41 17.58 5.31 -1.77
N GLU A 42 16.82 4.92 -2.79
CA GLU A 42 16.17 3.62 -2.89
C GLU A 42 17.15 2.46 -2.77
N TYR A 43 18.37 2.61 -3.32
CA TYR A 43 19.43 1.60 -3.26
C TYR A 43 19.78 1.15 -1.83
N GLN A 44 19.50 1.98 -0.83
CA GLN A 44 19.75 1.66 0.59
C GLN A 44 18.81 0.58 1.14
N SER A 45 17.75 0.24 0.39
CA SER A 45 16.79 -0.83 0.71
C SER A 45 16.96 -2.07 -0.17
N TRP A 46 17.85 -2.04 -1.17
CA TRP A 46 18.02 -3.13 -2.13
C TRP A 46 18.49 -4.43 -1.50
N ASP A 47 19.23 -4.37 -0.38
CA ASP A 47 19.59 -5.55 0.41
C ASP A 47 18.34 -6.35 0.82
N THR A 48 17.33 -5.63 1.30
CA THR A 48 16.06 -6.18 1.76
C THR A 48 15.22 -6.65 0.59
N LEU A 49 15.14 -5.86 -0.48
CA LEU A 49 14.37 -6.24 -1.66
C LEU A 49 14.95 -7.48 -2.35
N ALA A 50 16.28 -7.55 -2.49
CA ALA A 50 16.98 -8.70 -3.05
C ALA A 50 16.82 -9.96 -2.20
N ALA A 51 16.84 -9.85 -0.87
CA ALA A 51 16.61 -10.98 0.04
C ALA A 51 15.21 -11.59 -0.14
N PHE A 52 14.23 -10.82 -0.61
CA PHE A 52 12.89 -11.29 -0.97
C PHE A 52 12.77 -11.72 -2.44
N GLY A 53 13.87 -11.77 -3.19
CA GLY A 53 13.92 -12.19 -4.59
C GLY A 53 13.28 -11.21 -5.57
N ILE A 54 13.23 -9.92 -5.23
CA ILE A 54 12.63 -8.88 -6.09
C ILE A 54 13.60 -8.56 -7.24
N ASN A 55 13.09 -8.55 -8.47
CA ASN A 55 13.90 -8.12 -9.60
C ASN A 55 14.15 -6.61 -9.52
N LEU A 56 15.38 -6.21 -9.16
CA LEU A 56 15.75 -4.81 -8.97
C LEU A 56 15.83 -4.02 -10.29
N GLU A 57 16.06 -4.70 -11.42
CA GLU A 57 16.14 -4.07 -12.73
C GLU A 57 14.76 -3.71 -13.29
N TRP A 58 13.73 -4.43 -12.85
CA TRP A 58 12.37 -4.24 -13.34
C TRP A 58 11.58 -3.29 -12.44
N ALA A 59 11.49 -2.02 -12.85
CA ALA A 59 10.85 -0.96 -12.07
C ALA A 59 9.39 -1.27 -11.69
N GLU A 60 8.61 -1.91 -12.58
CA GLU A 60 7.21 -2.30 -12.34
C GLU A 60 7.06 -3.30 -11.19
N GLU A 61 8.08 -4.14 -10.91
CA GLU A 61 8.10 -4.97 -9.72
C GLU A 61 8.75 -4.24 -8.55
N ARG A 62 9.91 -3.61 -8.76
CA ARG A 62 10.69 -2.99 -7.68
C ARG A 62 9.95 -1.84 -6.97
N GLN A 63 9.36 -0.91 -7.71
CA GLN A 63 8.78 0.32 -7.15
C GLN A 63 7.60 0.06 -6.19
N PRO A 64 6.65 -0.85 -6.48
CA PRO A 64 5.63 -1.26 -5.52
C PRO A 64 6.19 -1.70 -4.16
N PHE A 65 7.21 -2.55 -4.17
CA PHE A 65 7.81 -3.03 -2.92
C PHE A 65 8.56 -1.92 -2.18
N ALA A 66 9.29 -1.06 -2.90
CA ALA A 66 9.96 0.09 -2.31
C ALA A 66 8.97 1.08 -1.67
N LEU A 67 7.85 1.36 -2.34
CA LEU A 67 6.76 2.18 -1.80
C LEU A 67 6.19 1.59 -0.51
N ILE A 68 5.86 0.30 -0.52
CA ILE A 68 5.26 -0.38 0.62
C ILE A 68 6.24 -0.48 1.77
N ALA A 69 7.52 -0.77 1.51
CA ALA A 69 8.57 -0.77 2.53
C ALA A 69 8.68 0.59 3.24
N ALA A 70 8.66 1.67 2.47
CA ALA A 70 8.72 3.01 3.01
C ALA A 70 7.47 3.38 3.80
N ALA A 71 6.29 3.01 3.31
CA ALA A 71 5.03 3.27 3.99
C ALA A 71 4.89 2.48 5.30
N VAL A 72 5.25 1.19 5.32
CA VAL A 72 5.26 0.36 6.53
C VAL A 72 6.21 0.95 7.58
N ALA A 73 7.46 1.25 7.20
CA ALA A 73 8.46 1.84 8.11
C ALA A 73 8.06 3.23 8.64
N ARG A 74 7.19 3.95 7.92
CA ARG A 74 6.61 5.24 8.35
C ARG A 74 5.36 5.09 9.21
N SER A 75 4.64 3.98 9.11
CA SER A 75 3.37 3.72 9.81
C SER A 75 3.57 3.29 11.26
N ASP A 76 4.71 2.65 11.56
CA ASP A 76 5.01 2.06 12.88
C ASP A 76 4.00 0.99 13.35
N GLN A 77 3.22 0.42 12.42
CA GLN A 77 2.28 -0.65 12.74
C GLN A 77 3.02 -1.94 13.12
N ALA A 78 2.48 -2.69 14.08
CA ALA A 78 3.08 -3.94 14.56
C ALA A 78 2.86 -5.15 13.63
N CYS A 79 1.79 -5.12 12.87
CA CYS A 79 1.43 -6.16 11.92
C CYS A 79 0.64 -5.55 10.75
N ASN A 80 0.42 -6.32 9.69
CA ASN A 80 -0.42 -5.87 8.57
C ASN A 80 -1.84 -5.58 9.08
N GLY A 81 -2.39 -4.45 8.65
CA GLY A 81 -3.76 -4.08 8.99
C GLY A 81 -4.81 -4.78 8.13
N THR A 82 -6.05 -4.39 8.35
CA THR A 82 -7.22 -4.86 7.59
C THR A 82 -7.94 -3.73 6.87
N LEU A 83 -7.57 -2.47 7.12
CA LEU A 83 -8.24 -1.32 6.51
C LEU A 83 -7.88 -1.24 5.01
N PRO A 84 -8.85 -1.34 4.10
CA PRO A 84 -8.59 -1.25 2.67
C PRO A 84 -8.30 0.19 2.24
N LEU A 85 -7.49 0.37 1.18
CA LEU A 85 -7.08 1.70 0.69
C LEU A 85 -8.25 2.64 0.40
N GLY A 86 -9.30 2.18 -0.29
CA GLY A 86 -10.44 3.03 -0.62
C GLY A 86 -11.15 3.57 0.63
N GLN A 87 -11.33 2.73 1.66
CA GLN A 87 -11.91 3.15 2.93
C GLN A 87 -10.97 4.10 3.70
N ALA A 88 -9.66 3.82 3.68
CA ALA A 88 -8.66 4.68 4.31
C ALA A 88 -8.64 6.10 3.72
N ILE A 89 -8.83 6.24 2.40
CA ILE A 89 -8.95 7.55 1.76
C ILE A 89 -10.18 8.29 2.27
N ALA A 90 -11.33 7.63 2.39
CA ALA A 90 -12.53 8.24 2.93
C ALA A 90 -12.33 8.68 4.39
N LEU A 91 -11.81 7.79 5.25
CA LEU A 91 -11.57 8.07 6.67
C LEU A 91 -10.57 9.19 6.94
N ALA A 92 -9.72 9.53 5.97
CA ALA A 92 -8.79 10.65 6.11
C ALA A 92 -9.45 12.04 6.09
N PHE A 93 -10.76 12.12 5.81
CA PHE A 93 -11.54 13.36 5.74
C PHE A 93 -12.78 13.30 6.63
N SER A 94 -13.18 14.43 7.22
CA SER A 94 -14.27 14.53 8.20
C SER A 94 -15.64 14.11 7.66
N GLU A 95 -15.94 14.43 6.40
CA GLU A 95 -17.17 14.01 5.72
C GLU A 95 -17.06 12.64 5.05
N GLY A 96 -15.97 11.91 5.33
CA GLY A 96 -15.75 10.59 4.79
C GLY A 96 -15.78 10.56 3.27
N ARG A 97 -16.56 9.63 2.73
CA ARG A 97 -16.78 9.47 1.29
C ARG A 97 -17.55 10.61 0.63
N GLU A 98 -18.25 11.44 1.41
CA GLU A 98 -19.01 12.58 0.87
C GLU A 98 -18.12 13.80 0.61
N SER A 99 -16.94 13.85 1.24
CA SER A 99 -15.96 14.92 1.03
C SER A 99 -15.50 15.03 -0.43
N ASP A 100 -15.61 16.23 -1.01
CA ASP A 100 -15.09 16.51 -2.35
C ASP A 100 -13.58 16.30 -2.44
N GLN A 101 -12.85 16.58 -1.35
CA GLN A 101 -11.40 16.34 -1.28
C GLN A 101 -11.10 14.84 -1.33
N ALA A 102 -11.85 14.01 -0.59
CA ALA A 102 -11.70 12.55 -0.63
C ALA A 102 -11.99 11.99 -2.03
N LYS A 103 -13.11 12.43 -2.65
CA LYS A 103 -13.50 12.08 -4.02
C LYS A 103 -12.42 12.49 -5.03
N ALA A 104 -11.84 13.69 -4.89
CA ALA A 104 -10.77 14.17 -5.77
C ALA A 104 -9.48 13.33 -5.65
N ARG A 105 -9.08 12.97 -4.43
CA ARG A 105 -7.91 12.09 -4.21
C ARG A 105 -8.11 10.71 -4.82
N LEU A 106 -9.29 10.11 -4.63
CA LEU A 106 -9.63 8.85 -5.27
C LEU A 106 -9.59 8.98 -6.78
N ARG A 107 -10.28 9.97 -7.38
CA ARG A 107 -10.29 10.17 -8.84
C ARG A 107 -8.88 10.34 -9.41
N ARG A 108 -8.00 11.07 -8.72
CA ARG A 108 -6.60 11.21 -9.15
C ARG A 108 -5.85 9.88 -9.14
N LEU A 109 -6.09 9.04 -8.13
CA LEU A 109 -5.51 7.70 -8.05
C LEU A 109 -6.04 6.79 -9.18
N LEU A 110 -7.35 6.80 -9.43
CA LEU A 110 -7.97 6.00 -10.49
C LEU A 110 -7.56 6.43 -11.90
N ALA A 111 -7.14 7.68 -12.07
CA ALA A 111 -6.66 8.21 -13.33
C ALA A 111 -5.19 7.87 -13.64
N CYS A 112 -4.47 7.13 -12.77
CA CYS A 112 -3.08 6.75 -13.05
C CYS A 112 -3.01 5.68 -14.16
N ASP A 113 -2.07 5.81 -15.09
CA ASP A 113 -1.96 4.92 -16.25
C ASP A 113 -0.91 3.81 -16.08
N ASP A 114 0.11 4.05 -15.25
CA ASP A 114 1.21 3.11 -15.03
C ASP A 114 1.61 2.98 -13.55
N THR A 115 2.49 2.00 -13.27
CA THR A 115 2.93 1.70 -11.90
C THR A 115 3.77 2.82 -11.29
N GLU A 116 4.55 3.54 -12.10
CA GLU A 116 5.37 4.63 -11.60
C GLU A 116 4.50 5.80 -11.13
N GLU A 117 3.50 6.17 -11.93
CA GLU A 117 2.57 7.24 -11.65
C GLU A 117 1.73 6.91 -10.40
N VAL A 118 1.16 5.70 -10.33
CA VAL A 118 0.36 5.31 -9.15
C VAL A 118 1.24 5.28 -7.90
N CYS A 119 2.48 4.80 -7.98
CA CYS A 119 3.41 4.84 -6.86
C CYS A 119 3.70 6.29 -6.44
N ARG A 120 3.95 7.19 -7.39
CA ARG A 120 4.22 8.61 -7.14
C ARG A 120 3.04 9.31 -6.44
N ILE A 121 1.80 9.03 -6.87
CA ILE A 121 0.58 9.59 -6.26
C ILE A 121 0.30 9.00 -4.87
N LEU A 122 0.62 7.72 -4.66
CA LEU A 122 0.42 7.07 -3.37
C LEU A 122 1.36 7.58 -2.28
N ARG A 123 2.59 7.99 -2.58
CA ARG A 123 3.54 8.51 -1.57
C ARG A 123 2.94 9.61 -0.67
N PRO A 124 2.44 10.75 -1.22
CA PRO A 124 1.80 11.77 -0.40
C PRO A 124 0.45 11.33 0.17
N LEU A 125 -0.30 10.47 -0.53
CA LEU A 125 -1.60 10.00 -0.07
C LEU A 125 -1.50 9.10 1.16
N LEU A 126 -0.56 8.15 1.19
CA LEU A 126 -0.29 7.30 2.35
C LEU A 126 0.23 8.11 3.54
N THR A 127 0.99 9.18 3.29
CA THR A 127 1.43 10.11 4.33
C THR A 127 0.25 10.84 4.98
N LEU A 128 -0.72 11.28 4.17
CA LEU A 128 -1.96 11.90 4.64
C LEU A 128 -2.83 10.91 5.42
N ILE A 129 -3.03 9.70 4.89
CA ILE A 129 -3.82 8.66 5.57
C ILE A 129 -3.23 8.39 6.95
N ARG A 130 -1.92 8.16 7.03
CA ARG A 130 -1.22 7.95 8.31
C ARG A 130 -1.42 9.09 9.31
N SER A 131 -1.47 10.35 8.86
CA SER A 131 -1.62 11.49 9.77
C SER A 131 -3.06 11.73 10.24
N ARG A 132 -4.05 11.04 9.66
CA ARG A 132 -5.49 11.25 9.92
C ARG A 132 -6.23 9.99 10.37
N VAL A 133 -5.69 8.81 10.09
CA VAL A 133 -6.36 7.52 10.29
C VAL A 133 -5.54 6.66 11.24
N ASN A 134 -6.15 6.28 12.36
CA ASN A 134 -5.51 5.45 13.39
C ASN A 134 -5.55 3.94 13.08
N GLN A 135 -6.48 3.51 12.23
CA GLN A 135 -6.65 2.11 11.88
C GLN A 135 -5.52 1.66 10.92
N PRO A 136 -4.90 0.49 11.15
CA PRO A 136 -3.78 0.01 10.34
C PRO A 136 -4.24 -0.39 8.94
N LEU A 137 -3.48 0.03 7.92
CA LEU A 137 -3.75 -0.23 6.52
C LEU A 137 -3.37 -1.68 6.14
N ASP A 138 -4.16 -2.30 5.27
CA ASP A 138 -3.79 -3.57 4.63
C ASP A 138 -2.77 -3.31 3.50
N TYR A 139 -1.49 -3.21 3.88
CA TYR A 139 -0.40 -3.01 2.94
C TYR A 139 -0.12 -4.23 2.07
N ALA A 140 -0.40 -5.45 2.56
CA ALA A 140 -0.24 -6.66 1.77
C ALA A 140 -1.22 -6.67 0.58
N ALA A 141 -2.50 -6.37 0.82
CA ALA A 141 -3.48 -6.25 -0.27
C ALA A 141 -3.14 -5.11 -1.23
N LEU A 142 -2.66 -3.97 -0.72
CA LEU A 142 -2.22 -2.86 -1.57
C LEU A 142 -1.01 -3.25 -2.43
N LEU A 143 -0.03 -3.97 -1.87
CA LEU A 143 1.12 -4.45 -2.63
C LEU A 143 0.72 -5.40 -3.76
N VAL A 144 -0.25 -6.30 -3.50
CA VAL A 144 -0.83 -7.16 -4.54
C VAL A 144 -1.43 -6.31 -5.66
N ASP A 145 -2.25 -5.31 -5.33
CA ASP A 145 -2.88 -4.45 -6.34
C ASP A 145 -1.82 -3.71 -7.18
N LEU A 146 -0.76 -3.20 -6.54
CA LEU A 146 0.31 -2.46 -7.22
C LEU A 146 1.18 -3.33 -8.13
N ARG A 147 1.52 -4.55 -7.70
CA ARG A 147 2.30 -5.49 -8.52
C ARG A 147 1.62 -5.86 -9.82
N TRP A 148 0.28 -5.92 -9.80
CA TRP A 148 -0.50 -6.29 -10.97
C TRP A 148 -0.98 -5.08 -11.77
N PHE A 149 -0.68 -3.86 -11.30
CA PHE A 149 -1.16 -2.62 -11.92
C PHE A 149 -0.72 -2.51 -13.39
N HIS A 150 0.55 -2.80 -13.67
CA HIS A 150 1.10 -2.79 -15.04
C HIS A 150 0.44 -3.80 -16.01
N ARG A 151 -0.25 -4.84 -15.51
CA ARG A 151 -0.97 -5.84 -16.33
C ARG A 151 -2.48 -5.63 -16.34
N SER A 152 -3.02 -5.09 -15.25
CA SER A 152 -4.46 -5.03 -15.00
C SER A 152 -4.80 -3.88 -14.05
N ALA A 153 -4.49 -2.65 -14.47
CA ALA A 153 -4.76 -1.45 -13.70
C ALA A 153 -6.26 -1.32 -13.34
N ASP A 154 -7.15 -1.66 -14.28
CA ASP A 154 -8.61 -1.58 -14.08
C ASP A 154 -9.10 -2.45 -12.91
N ARG A 155 -8.46 -3.59 -12.66
CA ARG A 155 -8.81 -4.45 -11.51
C ARG A 155 -8.54 -3.75 -10.19
N ALA A 156 -7.36 -3.16 -10.05
CA ALA A 156 -7.00 -2.40 -8.85
C ALA A 156 -7.89 -1.16 -8.69
N LYS A 157 -8.07 -0.39 -9.76
CA LYS A 157 -8.94 0.79 -9.80
C LYS A 157 -10.38 0.48 -9.39
N ALA A 158 -10.98 -0.55 -9.97
CA ALA A 158 -12.33 -0.98 -9.64
C ALA A 158 -12.44 -1.40 -8.17
N ARG A 159 -11.46 -2.16 -7.66
CA ARG A 159 -11.42 -2.58 -6.26
C ARG A 159 -11.34 -1.38 -5.30
N TRP A 160 -10.47 -0.40 -5.57
CA TRP A 160 -10.37 0.80 -4.73
C TRP A 160 -11.63 1.66 -4.79
N ALA A 161 -12.26 1.79 -5.95
CA ALA A 161 -13.53 2.48 -6.10
C ALA A 161 -14.65 1.79 -5.30
N GLN A 162 -14.74 0.46 -5.37
CA GLN A 162 -15.71 -0.32 -4.60
C GLN A 162 -15.47 -0.21 -3.09
N GLN A 163 -14.20 -0.22 -2.64
CA GLN A 163 -13.87 0.00 -1.23
C GLN A 163 -14.30 1.40 -0.74
N PHE A 164 -14.17 2.43 -1.59
CA PHE A 164 -14.51 3.81 -1.24
C PHE A 164 -16.02 4.08 -1.26
N TYR A 165 -16.72 3.66 -2.32
CA TYR A 165 -18.14 3.94 -2.53
C TYR A 165 -19.07 2.86 -1.97
N GLY A 166 -18.54 1.66 -1.70
CA GLY A 166 -19.30 0.54 -1.17
C GLY A 166 -20.03 0.89 0.12
N ARG A 167 -21.22 0.31 0.32
CA ARG A 167 -21.89 0.39 1.61
C ARG A 167 -21.06 -0.39 2.62
N GLN A 168 -20.59 0.28 3.67
CA GLN A 168 -20.20 -0.45 4.88
C GLN A 168 -21.48 -1.12 5.38
N GLU A 169 -21.51 -2.46 5.37
CA GLU A 169 -22.48 -3.17 6.19
C GLU A 169 -22.19 -2.73 7.62
N LYS A 170 -23.09 -1.91 8.17
CA LYS A 170 -23.08 -1.62 9.60
C LYS A 170 -23.24 -2.97 10.26
N GLU A 171 -22.19 -3.46 10.88
CA GLU A 171 -22.28 -4.54 11.86
C GLU A 171 -23.28 -4.04 12.91
N ILE A 172 -24.49 -4.59 12.87
CA ILE A 172 -25.52 -4.36 13.88
C ILE A 172 -25.03 -5.13 15.10
N THR A 173 -24.25 -4.49 15.96
CA THR A 173 -24.03 -5.02 17.31
C THR A 173 -25.33 -4.77 18.08
N VAL A 174 -26.14 -5.83 18.19
CA VAL A 174 -27.27 -5.95 19.12
C VAL A 174 -26.73 -6.12 20.53
#